data_AF-A0A256G931-F1
#
_entry.id   AF-A0A256G931-F1
#
_cell.length_a   1.000
_cell.length_b   1.000
_cell.length_c   1.000
_cell.angle_alpha   90.00
_cell.angle_beta   90.00
_cell.angle_gamma   90.00
#
_symmetry.space_group_name_H-M   'P 1'
#
loop_
_entity.id
_entity.type
_entity.pdbx_description
1 polymer ?
#
loop_
_entity_poly.entity_id
_entity_poly.type
_entity_poly.pdbx_seq_one_letter_code
_entity_poly.pdbx_strand_id
1 'polypeptide(L)'
;MLAIRDVNRRATIYLLSSMIGFTFLYAINPRRLRHLPPHKNFFVLLTFLLGPFLTVQALKHFIGRARPRSLIEFGGSAEFTPLWQVAGHCNRNCSFPSGEAATAAASLAVIVFFPKKWRISALTIMVPVALFTAFNRVMFGAHFLSDVVIAWGLMICLMIWLWQRIATHAERIDAAIARLGRRFQG
;
A
#
# COMPACT_ATOMS: atom_id res chain seq x y z
N MET A 1 10.84 -2.18 -18.50
CA MET A 1 11.09 -1.74 -17.10
C MET A 1 10.13 -0.64 -16.64
N LEU A 2 10.05 0.48 -17.37
CA LEU A 2 9.04 1.53 -17.14
C LEU A 2 7.62 0.95 -17.21
N ALA A 3 7.37 0.04 -18.16
CA ALA A 3 6.07 -0.61 -18.33
C ALA A 3 5.53 -1.28 -17.06
N ILE A 4 6.28 -2.16 -16.38
CA ILE A 4 5.80 -2.85 -15.16
C ILE A 4 5.51 -1.85 -14.03
N ARG A 5 6.41 -0.87 -13.86
CA ARG A 5 6.23 0.20 -12.87
C ARG A 5 4.98 1.04 -13.17
N ASP A 6 4.81 1.45 -14.42
CA ASP A 6 3.73 2.31 -14.86
C ASP A 6 2.39 1.56 -14.83
N VAL A 7 2.40 0.26 -15.13
CA VAL A 7 1.25 -0.64 -14.94
C VAL A 7 0.88 -0.71 -13.46
N ASN A 8 1.81 -1.00 -12.56
CA ASN A 8 1.53 -1.07 -11.12
C ASN A 8 1.00 0.27 -10.57
N ARG A 9 1.60 1.39 -11.01
CA ARG A 9 1.15 2.74 -10.65
C ARG A 9 -0.26 3.02 -11.16
N ARG A 10 -0.55 2.73 -12.44
CA ARG A 10 -1.89 2.93 -13.02
C ARG A 10 -2.92 2.03 -12.34
N ALA A 11 -2.60 0.76 -12.12
CA ALA A 11 -3.47 -0.18 -11.41
C ALA A 11 -3.81 0.33 -10.00
N THR A 12 -2.83 0.86 -9.27
CA THR A 12 -3.05 1.45 -7.94
C THR A 12 -3.96 2.68 -8.02
N ILE A 13 -3.74 3.58 -8.99
CA ILE A 13 -4.59 4.76 -9.18
C ILE A 13 -6.03 4.34 -9.49
N TYR A 14 -6.23 3.44 -10.44
CA TYR A 14 -7.57 2.96 -10.79
C TYR A 14 -8.26 2.25 -9.62
N LEU A 15 -7.51 1.46 -8.83
CA LEU A 15 -8.04 0.84 -7.62
C LEU A 15 -8.53 1.90 -6.63
N LEU A 16 -7.69 2.86 -6.25
CA LEU A 16 -8.04 3.89 -5.27
C LEU A 16 -9.17 4.80 -5.75
N SER A 17 -9.14 5.25 -7.01
CA SER A 17 -10.22 6.04 -7.60
C SER A 17 -11.54 5.28 -7.60
N SER A 18 -11.54 3.98 -7.91
CA SER A 18 -12.75 3.15 -7.84
C SER A 18 -13.28 3.04 -6.40
N MET A 19 -12.41 2.81 -5.41
CA MET A 19 -12.80 2.70 -3.99
C MET A 19 -13.40 4.01 -3.45
N ILE A 20 -12.84 5.17 -3.86
CA ILE A 20 -13.39 6.48 -3.52
C ILE A 20 -14.76 6.67 -4.18
N GLY A 21 -14.88 6.36 -5.48
CA GLY A 21 -16.14 6.41 -6.21
C GLY A 21 -17.23 5.53 -5.59
N PHE A 22 -16.91 4.29 -5.20
CA PHE A 22 -17.85 3.40 -4.51
C PHE A 22 -18.30 3.96 -3.17
N THR A 23 -17.40 4.56 -2.39
CA THR A 23 -17.74 5.20 -1.11
C THR A 23 -18.69 6.39 -1.31
N PHE A 24 -18.45 7.19 -2.35
CA PHE A 24 -19.32 8.31 -2.72
C PHE A 24 -20.71 7.84 -3.18
N LEU A 25 -20.77 6.83 -4.05
CA LEU A 25 -22.04 6.24 -4.49
C LEU A 25 -22.83 5.63 -3.32
N TYR A 26 -22.15 4.98 -2.37
CA TYR A 26 -22.77 4.49 -1.15
C TYR A 26 -23.32 5.63 -0.28
N ALA A 27 -22.63 6.76 -0.19
CA ALA A 27 -23.11 7.93 0.53
C ALA A 27 -24.40 8.51 -0.09
N ILE A 28 -24.52 8.46 -1.42
CA ILE A 28 -25.73 8.91 -2.14
C ILE A 28 -26.89 7.91 -2.01
N ASN A 29 -26.63 6.60 -2.13
CA ASN A 29 -27.71 5.61 -2.08
C ASN A 29 -27.34 4.39 -1.22
N PRO A 30 -27.35 4.53 0.11
CA PRO A 30 -26.96 3.46 1.02
C PRO A 30 -27.93 2.27 0.98
N ARG A 31 -29.19 2.48 0.58
CA ARG A 31 -30.19 1.40 0.48
C ARG A 31 -29.89 0.44 -0.66
N ARG A 32 -29.47 0.94 -1.82
CA ARG A 32 -29.17 0.11 -3.01
C ARG A 32 -27.84 -0.64 -2.89
N LEU A 33 -26.87 -0.07 -2.15
CA LEU A 33 -25.51 -0.61 -2.01
C LEU A 33 -25.26 -1.31 -0.67
N ARG A 34 -26.32 -1.71 0.05
CA ARG A 34 -26.24 -2.38 1.37
C ARG A 34 -25.39 -3.65 1.38
N HIS A 35 -25.28 -4.34 0.23
CA HIS A 35 -24.47 -5.55 0.08
C HIS A 35 -22.95 -5.29 -0.03
N LEU A 36 -22.54 -4.04 -0.22
CA LEU A 36 -21.14 -3.63 -0.29
C LEU A 36 -20.80 -2.85 0.99
N PRO A 37 -20.32 -3.53 2.05
CA PRO A 37 -20.05 -2.87 3.31
C PRO A 37 -18.91 -1.83 3.19
N PRO A 38 -19.16 -0.54 3.48
CA PRO A 38 -18.20 0.52 3.25
C PRO A 38 -16.98 0.47 4.20
N HIS A 39 -17.08 -0.18 5.36
CA HIS A 39 -15.92 -0.41 6.24
C HIS A 39 -14.78 -1.17 5.53
N LYS A 40 -15.09 -2.03 4.54
CA LYS A 40 -14.07 -2.73 3.75
C LYS A 40 -13.33 -1.79 2.80
N ASN A 41 -14.04 -0.88 2.14
CA ASN A 41 -13.43 0.16 1.31
C ASN A 41 -12.57 1.07 2.19
N PHE A 42 -13.09 1.46 3.35
CA PHE A 42 -12.38 2.29 4.32
C PHE A 42 -11.06 1.65 4.77
N PHE A 43 -11.06 0.33 5.04
CA PHE A 43 -9.84 -0.41 5.36
C PHE A 43 -8.78 -0.32 4.26
N VAL A 44 -9.16 -0.54 3.00
CA VAL A 44 -8.22 -0.46 1.87
C VAL A 44 -7.68 0.96 1.70
N LEU A 45 -8.55 1.96 1.70
CA LEU A 45 -8.14 3.36 1.59
C LEU A 45 -7.18 3.77 2.71
N LEU A 46 -7.49 3.40 3.95
CA LEU A 46 -6.67 3.73 5.11
C LEU A 46 -5.33 2.99 5.09
N THR A 47 -5.29 1.75 4.59
CA THR A 47 -4.04 1.00 4.40
C THR A 47 -3.11 1.71 3.41
N PHE A 48 -3.64 2.21 2.29
CA PHE A 48 -2.85 2.95 1.30
C PHE A 48 -2.42 4.34 1.80
N LEU A 49 -3.27 5.02 2.57
CA LEU A 49 -2.96 6.33 3.15
C LEU A 49 -1.88 6.23 4.23
N LEU A 50 -2.04 5.33 5.20
CA LEU A 50 -1.10 5.22 6.32
C LEU A 50 0.18 4.50 5.94
N GLY A 51 0.11 3.48 5.07
CA GLY A 51 1.27 2.68 4.69
C GLY A 51 2.15 3.36 3.64
N PRO A 52 1.88 3.20 2.33
CA PRO A 52 2.69 3.80 1.28
C PRO A 52 2.76 5.33 1.28
N PHE A 53 1.65 6.02 1.56
CA PHE A 53 1.64 7.48 1.45
C PHE A 53 2.28 8.18 2.65
N LEU A 54 1.97 7.76 3.88
CA LEU A 54 2.53 8.37 5.09
C LEU A 54 3.83 7.69 5.54
N THR A 55 3.77 6.41 5.91
CA THR A 55 4.89 5.70 6.55
C THR A 55 6.11 5.63 5.64
N VAL A 56 5.95 5.23 4.38
CA VAL A 56 7.10 5.12 3.46
C VAL A 56 7.68 6.49 3.14
N GLN A 57 6.85 7.52 2.92
CA GLN A 57 7.36 8.85 2.60
C GLN A 57 8.08 9.49 3.79
N ALA A 58 7.56 9.29 5.00
CA ALA A 58 8.23 9.71 6.23
C ALA A 58 9.59 9.01 6.37
N LEU A 59 9.62 7.67 6.29
CA LEU A 59 10.88 6.91 6.42
C LEU A 59 11.91 7.28 5.33
N LYS A 60 11.46 7.56 4.11
CA LYS A 60 12.33 8.06 3.04
C LYS A 60 12.97 9.40 3.37
N HIS A 61 12.20 10.30 3.98
CA HIS A 61 12.69 11.61 4.37
C HIS A 61 13.70 11.51 5.54
N PHE A 62 13.47 10.61 6.49
CA PHE A 62 14.32 10.48 7.67
C PHE A 62 15.61 9.69 7.42
N ILE A 63 15.63 8.70 6.53
CA ILE A 63 16.76 7.77 6.42
C ILE A 63 17.74 8.15 5.31
N GLY A 64 17.25 8.70 4.18
CA GLY A 64 18.13 9.22 3.12
C GLY A 64 19.11 8.20 2.50
N ARG A 65 18.78 6.91 2.51
CA ARG A 65 19.66 5.85 1.96
C ARG A 65 19.79 5.94 0.43
N ALA A 66 21.02 5.82 -0.07
CA ALA A 66 21.32 5.75 -1.51
C ALA A 66 20.86 4.40 -2.13
N ARG A 67 20.61 4.37 -3.45
CA ARG A 67 20.21 3.13 -4.16
C ARG A 67 21.43 2.28 -4.51
N PRO A 68 21.29 0.94 -4.65
CA PRO A 68 22.40 0.07 -5.05
C PRO A 68 23.07 0.53 -6.35
N ARG A 69 22.28 0.89 -7.37
CA ARG A 69 22.80 1.40 -8.65
C ARG A 69 23.55 2.75 -8.59
N SER A 70 23.45 3.49 -7.49
CA SER A 70 24.14 4.78 -7.32
C SER A 70 25.43 4.65 -6.51
N LEU A 71 25.76 3.44 -6.07
CA LEU A 71 26.96 3.20 -5.29
C LEU A 71 28.21 3.22 -6.16
N ILE A 72 29.34 3.65 -5.58
CA ILE A 72 30.65 3.70 -6.23
C ILE A 72 31.03 2.32 -6.80
N GLU A 73 30.73 1.25 -6.08
CA GLU A 73 30.99 -0.14 -6.48
C GLU A 73 30.25 -0.57 -7.76
N PHE A 74 29.18 0.14 -8.12
CA PHE A 74 28.39 -0.08 -9.34
C PHE A 74 28.55 1.03 -10.38
N GLY A 75 29.60 1.86 -10.26
CA GLY A 75 29.88 2.98 -11.18
C GLY A 75 29.12 4.27 -10.87
N GLY A 76 28.58 4.40 -9.66
CA GLY A 76 27.96 5.63 -9.14
C GLY A 76 28.92 6.49 -8.32
N SER A 77 28.35 7.42 -7.54
CA SER A 77 29.11 8.41 -6.75
C SER A 77 28.76 8.42 -5.27
N ALA A 78 27.92 7.48 -4.81
CA ALA A 78 27.48 7.40 -3.42
C ALA A 78 28.19 6.24 -2.68
N GLU A 79 28.48 6.43 -1.40
CA GLU A 79 29.00 5.36 -0.56
C GLU A 79 27.89 4.44 -0.05
N PHE A 80 28.23 3.18 0.21
CA PHE A 80 27.30 2.22 0.78
C PHE A 80 26.93 2.61 2.22
N THR A 81 25.64 2.82 2.47
CA THR A 81 25.13 3.03 3.84
C THR A 81 24.36 1.79 4.34
N PRO A 82 24.76 1.19 5.48
CA PRO A 82 24.01 0.13 6.14
C PRO A 82 22.66 0.63 6.69
N LEU A 83 21.76 -0.32 6.94
CA LEU A 83 20.33 -0.06 7.18
C LEU A 83 20.01 0.75 8.44
N TRP A 84 20.93 0.79 9.40
CA TRP A 84 20.77 1.40 10.73
C TRP A 84 21.44 2.77 10.85
N GLN A 85 22.09 3.25 9.78
CA GLN A 85 22.69 4.56 9.74
C GLN A 85 21.79 5.52 8.96
N VAL A 86 21.45 6.64 9.60
CA VAL A 86 20.83 7.78 8.93
C VAL A 86 21.87 8.37 7.99
N ALA A 87 21.69 8.18 6.69
CA ALA A 87 22.53 8.81 5.68
C ALA A 87 21.90 10.13 5.24
N GLY A 88 22.55 11.25 5.52
CA GLY A 88 22.16 12.56 4.98
C GLY A 88 22.48 12.73 3.49
N HIS A 89 22.91 11.68 2.80
CA HIS A 89 23.49 11.74 1.45
C HIS A 89 22.45 11.73 0.31
N CYS A 90 21.17 11.53 0.60
CA CYS A 90 20.11 11.52 -0.41
C CYS A 90 19.10 12.65 -0.19
N ASN A 91 19.07 13.60 -1.12
CA ASN A 91 18.14 14.74 -1.08
C ASN A 91 16.84 14.48 -1.88
N ARG A 92 16.86 13.53 -2.84
CA ARG A 92 15.67 13.12 -3.64
C ARG A 92 15.75 11.64 -4.05
N ASN A 93 14.59 10.96 -4.05
CA ASN A 93 14.37 9.63 -4.63
C ASN A 93 15.10 8.45 -3.94
N CYS A 94 15.20 8.49 -2.61
CA CYS A 94 15.95 7.57 -1.77
C CYS A 94 15.42 6.12 -1.80
N SER A 95 16.30 5.16 -1.47
CA SER A 95 16.06 3.72 -1.62
C SER A 95 15.21 3.12 -0.50
N PHE A 96 15.28 3.66 0.71
CA PHE A 96 14.61 3.05 1.86
C PHE A 96 13.41 3.87 2.34
N PRO A 97 12.23 3.27 2.57
CA PRO A 97 11.77 1.94 2.14
C PRO A 97 11.31 1.93 0.68
N SER A 98 11.18 0.74 0.09
CA SER A 98 10.63 0.60 -1.27
C SER A 98 9.13 0.91 -1.26
N GLY A 99 8.76 2.08 -1.78
CA GLY A 99 7.35 2.46 -1.93
C GLY A 99 6.57 1.55 -2.85
N GLU A 100 7.22 0.98 -3.86
CA GLU A 100 6.56 0.04 -4.77
C GLU A 100 6.32 -1.32 -4.13
N ALA A 101 7.27 -1.80 -3.33
CA ALA A 101 7.07 -3.00 -2.53
C ALA A 101 5.95 -2.78 -1.49
N ALA A 102 5.90 -1.60 -0.85
CA ALA A 102 4.83 -1.25 0.07
C ALA A 102 3.46 -1.17 -0.63
N THR A 103 3.36 -0.57 -1.83
CA THR A 103 2.10 -0.56 -2.60
C THR A 103 1.68 -1.95 -3.06
N ALA A 104 2.63 -2.81 -3.44
CA ALA A 104 2.35 -4.18 -3.82
C ALA A 104 1.81 -4.99 -2.63
N ALA A 105 2.43 -4.87 -1.45
CA ALA A 105 1.93 -5.47 -0.22
C ALA A 105 0.57 -4.88 0.19
N ALA A 106 0.38 -3.56 0.14
CA ALA A 106 -0.88 -2.88 0.44
C ALA A 106 -2.02 -3.32 -0.48
N SER A 107 -1.72 -3.67 -1.74
CA SER A 107 -2.72 -4.19 -2.68
C SER A 107 -3.38 -5.49 -2.18
N LEU A 108 -2.69 -6.28 -1.35
CA LEU A 108 -3.26 -7.49 -0.74
C LEU A 108 -4.44 -7.18 0.18
N ALA A 109 -4.62 -5.93 0.62
CA ALA A 109 -5.76 -5.49 1.43
C ALA A 109 -7.12 -5.75 0.75
N VAL A 110 -7.18 -5.82 -0.59
CA VAL A 110 -8.43 -6.15 -1.30
C VAL A 110 -8.94 -7.58 -1.00
N ILE A 111 -8.15 -8.43 -0.33
CA ILE A 111 -8.58 -9.76 0.10
C ILE A 111 -9.84 -9.74 0.99
N VAL A 112 -10.12 -8.62 1.67
CA VAL A 112 -11.31 -8.46 2.52
C VAL A 112 -12.63 -8.58 1.75
N PHE A 113 -12.60 -8.32 0.43
CA PHE A 113 -13.74 -8.49 -0.47
C PHE A 113 -13.99 -9.94 -0.87
N PHE A 114 -12.98 -10.82 -0.75
CA PHE A 114 -13.14 -12.24 -1.10
C PHE A 114 -13.91 -13.00 -0.01
N PRO A 115 -14.85 -13.90 -0.40
CA PRO A 115 -15.51 -14.81 0.53
C PRO A 115 -14.50 -15.71 1.24
N LYS A 116 -14.73 -16.02 2.52
CA LYS A 116 -13.80 -16.83 3.36
C LYS A 116 -13.32 -18.10 2.65
N LYS A 117 -14.23 -18.81 1.96
CA LYS A 117 -13.94 -20.04 1.20
C LYS A 117 -12.88 -19.88 0.08
N TRP A 118 -12.80 -18.70 -0.54
CA TRP A 118 -11.89 -18.42 -1.67
C TRP A 118 -10.67 -17.60 -1.26
N ARG A 119 -10.56 -17.17 0.01
CA ARG A 119 -9.47 -16.28 0.45
C ARG A 119 -8.10 -16.92 0.29
N ILE A 120 -7.96 -18.20 0.63
CA ILE A 120 -6.68 -18.90 0.50
C ILE A 120 -6.29 -18.98 -0.98
N SER A 121 -7.19 -19.43 -1.85
CA SER A 121 -6.95 -19.51 -3.29
C SER A 121 -6.60 -18.14 -3.89
N ALA A 122 -7.29 -17.08 -3.49
CA ALA A 122 -6.99 -15.73 -3.94
C ALA A 122 -5.60 -15.27 -3.47
N LEU A 123 -5.24 -15.51 -2.21
CA LEU A 123 -3.91 -15.20 -1.69
C LEU A 123 -2.80 -15.97 -2.41
N THR A 124 -3.03 -17.24 -2.75
CA THR A 124 -2.07 -18.06 -3.52
C THR A 124 -1.75 -17.45 -4.89
N ILE A 125 -2.66 -16.66 -5.47
CA ILE A 125 -2.42 -15.95 -6.73
C ILE A 125 -1.85 -14.56 -6.48
N MET A 126 -2.45 -13.81 -5.55
CA MET A 126 -2.09 -12.41 -5.30
C MET A 126 -0.68 -12.25 -4.71
N VAL A 127 -0.29 -13.14 -3.78
CA VAL A 127 1.01 -13.05 -3.10
C VAL A 127 2.18 -13.23 -4.09
N PRO A 128 2.22 -14.27 -4.95
CA PRO A 128 3.27 -14.39 -5.95
C PRO A 128 3.34 -13.22 -6.92
N VAL A 129 2.20 -12.68 -7.36
CA VAL A 129 2.17 -11.50 -8.24
C VAL A 129 2.77 -10.28 -7.53
N ALA A 130 2.37 -10.03 -6.27
CA ALA A 130 2.91 -8.95 -5.48
C ALA A 130 4.42 -9.13 -5.21
N LEU A 131 4.86 -10.34 -4.85
CA LEU A 131 6.28 -10.66 -4.65
C LEU A 131 7.08 -10.47 -5.94
N PHE A 132 6.56 -10.91 -7.08
CA PHE A 132 7.20 -10.71 -8.38
C PHE A 132 7.40 -9.22 -8.68
N THR A 133 6.38 -8.38 -8.47
CA THR A 133 6.52 -6.93 -8.65
C THR A 133 7.58 -6.31 -7.74
N ALA A 134 7.68 -6.77 -6.49
CA ALA A 134 8.65 -6.28 -5.52
C ALA A 134 10.08 -6.78 -5.82
N PHE A 135 10.23 -8.07 -6.14
CA PHE A 135 11.52 -8.72 -6.42
C PHE A 135 12.17 -8.21 -7.70
N ASN A 136 11.36 -7.88 -8.72
CA ASN A 136 11.86 -7.18 -9.91
C ASN A 136 12.67 -5.92 -9.54
N ARG A 137 12.32 -5.21 -8.45
CA ARG A 137 13.07 -4.01 -8.04
C ARG A 137 14.41 -4.31 -7.39
N VAL A 138 14.56 -5.49 -6.80
CA VAL A 138 15.84 -5.98 -6.27
C VAL A 138 16.75 -6.41 -7.40
N MET A 139 16.23 -7.21 -8.34
CA MET A 139 16.99 -7.73 -9.48
C MET A 139 17.63 -6.65 -10.35
N PHE A 140 16.98 -5.49 -10.49
CA PHE A 140 17.51 -4.36 -11.25
C PHE A 140 18.29 -3.33 -10.40
N GLY A 141 18.66 -3.68 -9.16
CA GLY A 141 19.48 -2.81 -8.29
C GLY A 141 18.80 -1.49 -7.90
N ALA A 142 17.47 -1.42 -7.96
CA ALA A 142 16.72 -0.22 -7.60
C ALA A 142 16.52 -0.10 -6.08
N HIS A 143 16.47 -1.24 -5.38
CA HIS A 143 16.30 -1.37 -3.93
C HIS A 143 17.09 -2.57 -3.43
N PHE A 144 17.52 -2.54 -2.17
CA PHE A 144 18.07 -3.72 -1.51
C PHE A 144 16.93 -4.69 -1.16
N LEU A 145 17.26 -5.99 -1.04
CA LEU A 145 16.29 -6.99 -0.59
C LEU A 145 15.71 -6.64 0.78
N SER A 146 16.54 -6.09 1.67
CA SER A 146 16.12 -5.62 3.00
C SER A 146 15.04 -4.53 2.93
N ASP A 147 15.13 -3.61 1.97
CA ASP A 147 14.14 -2.53 1.77
C ASP A 147 12.77 -3.09 1.39
N VAL A 148 12.77 -4.22 0.65
CA VAL A 148 11.55 -4.92 0.23
C VAL A 148 10.94 -5.72 1.39
N VAL A 149 11.76 -6.51 2.09
CA VAL A 149 11.30 -7.34 3.22
C VAL A 149 10.72 -6.46 4.33
N ILE A 150 11.40 -5.36 4.68
CA ILE A 150 10.93 -4.44 5.73
C ILE A 150 9.64 -3.73 5.29
N ALA A 151 9.57 -3.28 4.04
CA ALA A 151 8.33 -2.67 3.53
C ALA A 151 7.14 -3.64 3.61
N TRP A 152 7.34 -4.92 3.26
CA TRP A 152 6.31 -5.96 3.38
C TRP A 152 5.90 -6.22 4.83
N GLY A 153 6.87 -6.39 5.73
CA GLY A 153 6.61 -6.59 7.15
C GLY A 153 5.80 -5.45 7.76
N LEU A 154 6.23 -4.20 7.52
CA LEU A 154 5.51 -3.00 7.97
C LEU A 154 4.06 -2.98 7.45
N MET A 155 3.87 -3.29 6.17
CA MET A 155 2.53 -3.31 5.58
C MET A 155 1.63 -4.40 6.16
N ILE A 156 2.16 -5.61 6.35
CA ILE A 156 1.41 -6.73 6.95
C ILE A 156 1.01 -6.39 8.39
N CYS A 157 1.95 -5.87 9.20
CA CYS A 157 1.66 -5.45 10.58
C CYS A 157 0.59 -4.35 10.61
N LEU A 158 0.70 -3.34 9.75
CA LEU A 158 -0.29 -2.27 9.64
C LEU A 158 -1.66 -2.83 9.25
N MET A 159 -1.73 -3.72 8.25
CA MET A 159 -2.97 -4.32 7.79
C MET A 159 -3.65 -5.16 8.88
N ILE A 160 -2.89 -5.99 9.62
CA ILE A 160 -3.43 -6.78 10.72
C ILE A 160 -4.00 -5.87 11.80
N TRP A 161 -3.23 -4.86 12.22
CA TRP A 161 -3.66 -3.91 13.24
C TRP A 161 -4.91 -3.12 12.82
N LEU A 162 -4.92 -2.58 11.59
CA LEU A 162 -6.05 -1.84 11.04
C LEU A 162 -7.30 -2.73 10.91
N TRP A 163 -7.15 -3.95 10.41
CA TRP A 163 -8.28 -4.85 10.22
C TRP A 163 -8.91 -5.22 11.57
N GLN A 164 -8.12 -5.50 12.60
CA GLN A 164 -8.63 -5.78 13.95
C GLN A 164 -9.45 -4.60 14.50
N ARG A 165 -8.99 -3.37 14.30
CA ARG A 165 -9.71 -2.17 14.76
C ARG A 165 -10.97 -1.86 13.94
N ILE A 166 -10.91 -2.04 12.62
CA ILE A 166 -12.04 -1.75 11.72
C ILE A 166 -13.11 -2.82 11.83
N ALA A 167 -12.73 -4.10 11.87
CA ALA A 167 -13.69 -5.20 11.97
C ALA A 167 -14.48 -5.15 13.29
N THR A 168 -13.84 -4.74 14.39
CA THR A 168 -14.52 -4.55 15.70
C THR A 168 -15.48 -3.37 15.71
N HIS A 169 -15.29 -2.37 14.85
CA HIS A 169 -16.11 -1.16 14.76
C HIS A 169 -16.93 -1.08 13.48
N ALA A 170 -17.08 -2.18 12.74
CA ALA A 170 -17.65 -2.21 11.39
C ALA A 170 -19.04 -1.58 11.32
N GLU A 171 -19.95 -1.95 12.23
CA GLU A 171 -21.32 -1.40 12.26
C GLU A 171 -21.34 0.11 12.52
N ARG A 172 -20.47 0.60 13.41
CA ARG A 172 -20.37 2.03 13.74
C ARG A 172 -19.85 2.83 12.54
N ILE A 173 -18.87 2.30 11.83
CA ILE A 173 -18.28 2.91 10.62
C ILE A 173 -19.34 2.96 9.52
N ASP A 174 -20.03 1.85 9.26
CA ASP A 174 -21.06 1.76 8.23
C ASP A 174 -22.22 2.73 8.52
N ALA A 175 -22.65 2.82 9.79
CA ALA A 175 -23.68 3.75 10.23
C ALA A 175 -23.24 5.22 10.18
N ALA A 176 -21.98 5.52 10.47
CA ALA A 176 -21.44 6.88 10.35
C ALA A 176 -21.40 7.36 8.90
N ILE A 177 -20.93 6.52 7.98
CA ILE A 177 -20.88 6.84 6.54
C ILE A 177 -22.30 7.04 5.99
N ALA A 178 -23.24 6.15 6.36
CA ALA A 178 -24.63 6.29 5.94
C ALA A 178 -25.32 7.56 6.51
N ARG A 179 -24.98 7.98 7.73
CA ARG A 179 -25.48 9.24 8.33
C ARG A 179 -24.92 10.47 7.63
N LEU A 180 -23.61 10.46 7.34
CA LEU A 180 -22.95 11.56 6.64
C LEU A 180 -23.58 11.77 5.24
N GLY A 181 -23.81 10.67 4.51
CA GLY A 181 -24.47 10.72 3.20
C GLY A 181 -25.85 11.37 3.23
N ARG A 182 -26.68 11.05 4.23
CA ARG A 182 -28.00 11.69 4.40
C ARG A 182 -27.92 13.19 4.68
N ARG A 183 -26.87 13.65 5.37
CA ARG A 183 -26.66 15.09 5.68
C ARG A 183 -26.21 15.90 4.45
N PHE A 184 -25.61 15.27 3.45
CA PHE A 184 -25.27 15.93 2.18
C PHE A 184 -26.47 16.03 1.22
N GLN A 185 -27.56 15.33 1.50
CA GLN A 185 -28.76 15.27 0.64
C GLN A 185 -29.95 16.08 1.16
N GLY A 186 -29.88 16.59 2.38
CA GLY A 186 -30.88 17.47 2.99
C GLY A 186 -30.28 18.84 3.22
#